data_AF-A0A3C1DYQ4-F1
#
_entry.id   AF-A0A3C1DYQ4-F1
#
_cell.length_a   1.000
_cell.length_b   1.000
_cell.length_c   1.000
_cell.angle_alpha   90.00
_cell.angle_beta   90.00
_cell.angle_gamma   90.00
#
_symmetry.space_group_name_H-M   'P 1'
#
loop_
_entity.id
_entity.type
_entity.pdbx_description
1 polymer ?
#
loop_
_entity_poly.entity_id
_entity_poly.type
_entity_poly.pdbx_seq_one_letter_code
_entity_poly.pdbx_strand_id
1 'polypeptide(L)'
;MASPNSTTLVLVGEEAPTLIGALGRFANVRAATLADATDDEVQQWISQTHAPYVVHDHDPLGHVASAWVEFFDDLATLGTLDLEVDRALDSLDRGTMSMPDYYVILDTETLAPTWKHWWLGVLAEAAPTRIILGSEPTFSLARTLRRLPTGRSWPEPVSWLHRVARAVPDRVGIDRNEDEPPPQR
;
A
#
# COMPACT_ATOMS: atom_id res chain seq x y z
N MET A 1 24.21 0.89 10.10
CA MET A 1 22.95 0.25 9.70
C MET A 1 22.76 0.60 8.24
N ALA A 2 22.80 -0.38 7.34
CA ALA A 2 22.76 -0.12 5.90
C ALA A 2 21.35 0.35 5.52
N SER A 3 21.23 1.57 4.99
CA SER A 3 19.99 2.02 4.36
C SER A 3 19.64 1.04 3.24
N PRO A 4 18.36 0.68 3.04
CA PRO A 4 17.99 -0.10 1.88
C PRO A 4 18.39 0.70 0.64
N ASN A 5 19.29 0.15 -0.18
CA ASN A 5 19.83 0.83 -1.38
C ASN A 5 18.80 0.93 -2.52
N SER A 6 17.59 0.43 -2.28
CA SER A 6 16.56 0.22 -3.29
C SER A 6 15.25 0.80 -2.82
N THR A 7 14.56 1.50 -3.72
CA THR A 7 13.19 1.95 -3.53
C THR A 7 12.23 0.83 -3.91
N THR A 8 11.37 0.43 -2.99
CA THR A 8 10.45 -0.70 -3.14
C THR A 8 9.05 -0.23 -3.50
N LEU A 9 8.44 -0.86 -4.51
CA LEU A 9 7.09 -0.56 -4.96
C LEU A 9 6.24 -1.83 -5.00
N VAL A 10 5.05 -1.74 -4.41
CA VAL A 10 4.02 -2.78 -4.49
C VAL A 10 2.99 -2.40 -5.54
N LEU A 11 2.72 -3.29 -6.48
CA LEU A 11 1.66 -3.14 -7.48
C LEU A 11 0.44 -3.90 -7.03
N VAL A 12 -0.70 -3.22 -7.03
CA VAL A 12 -2.00 -3.79 -6.68
C VAL A 12 -2.92 -3.68 -7.88
N GLY A 13 -3.52 -4.80 -8.29
CA GLY A 13 -4.48 -4.88 -9.38
C GLY A 13 -4.18 -6.03 -10.34
N GLU A 14 -5.16 -6.37 -11.17
CA GLU A 14 -5.11 -7.57 -12.04
C GLU A 14 -4.00 -7.49 -13.10
N GLU A 15 -3.66 -6.29 -13.57
CA GLU A 15 -2.60 -6.06 -14.56
C GLU A 15 -1.17 -6.05 -13.96
N ALA A 16 -1.02 -6.26 -12.65
CA ALA A 16 0.28 -6.24 -11.99
C ALA A 16 1.29 -7.24 -12.58
N PRO A 17 0.95 -8.53 -12.82
CA PRO A 17 1.89 -9.50 -13.38
C PRO A 17 2.38 -9.10 -14.78
N THR A 18 1.48 -8.56 -15.62
CA THR A 18 1.80 -8.06 -16.96
C THR A 18 2.82 -6.92 -16.89
N LEU A 19 2.58 -5.93 -16.02
CA LEU A 19 3.49 -4.79 -15.85
C LEU A 19 4.83 -5.19 -15.23
N ILE A 20 4.84 -6.10 -14.27
CA ILE A 20 6.05 -6.67 -13.65
C ILE A 20 6.91 -7.35 -14.73
N GLY A 21 6.32 -8.18 -15.58
CA GLY A 21 7.01 -8.82 -16.70
C GLY A 21 7.61 -7.80 -17.67
N ALA A 22 6.87 -6.74 -17.99
CA ALA A 22 7.35 -5.66 -18.86
C ALA A 22 8.47 -4.82 -18.22
N LEU A 23 8.51 -4.72 -16.89
CA LEU A 23 9.53 -3.98 -16.15
C LEU A 23 10.84 -4.75 -15.97
N GLY A 24 10.77 -6.08 -15.90
CA GLY A 24 11.95 -6.93 -15.72
C GLY A 24 13.03 -6.77 -16.81
N ARG A 25 12.72 -6.10 -17.93
CA ARG A 25 13.68 -5.77 -18.99
C ARG A 25 14.58 -4.56 -18.69
N PHE A 26 14.27 -3.75 -17.68
CA PHE A 26 15.05 -2.56 -17.36
C PHE A 26 16.20 -2.90 -16.39
N ALA A 27 17.42 -2.53 -16.75
CA ALA A 27 18.61 -2.87 -15.97
C ALA A 27 18.63 -2.29 -14.54
N ASN A 28 17.87 -1.22 -14.29
CA ASN A 28 17.78 -0.57 -12.98
C ASN A 28 16.58 -1.04 -12.15
N VAL A 29 15.84 -2.07 -12.61
CA VAL A 29 14.63 -2.57 -11.95
C VAL A 29 14.78 -4.07 -11.68
N ARG A 30 14.55 -4.46 -10.44
CA ARG A 30 14.32 -5.85 -10.06
C ARG A 30 12.83 -6.06 -9.88
N ALA A 31 12.21 -6.85 -10.76
CA ALA A 31 10.78 -7.12 -10.73
C ALA A 31 10.50 -8.63 -10.58
N ALA A 32 9.50 -9.00 -9.79
CA ALA A 32 8.99 -10.38 -9.69
C ALA A 32 7.53 -10.39 -9.25
N THR A 33 6.78 -11.39 -9.72
CA THR A 33 5.46 -11.73 -9.16
C THR A 33 5.67 -12.63 -7.96
N LEU A 34 5.12 -12.23 -6.83
CA LEU A 34 5.30 -12.77 -5.48
C LEU A 34 3.97 -12.80 -4.71
N ALA A 35 2.81 -12.67 -5.38
CA ALA A 35 1.50 -12.65 -4.74
C ALA A 35 1.21 -13.87 -3.84
N ASP A 36 1.79 -15.04 -4.16
CA ASP A 36 1.66 -16.28 -3.37
C ASP A 36 2.85 -16.53 -2.43
N ALA A 37 3.83 -15.61 -2.36
CA ALA A 37 5.00 -15.75 -1.52
C ALA A 37 4.69 -15.36 -0.06
N THR A 38 5.46 -15.90 0.87
CA THR A 38 5.43 -15.47 2.28
C THR A 38 6.20 -14.16 2.47
N ASP A 39 5.88 -13.41 3.52
CA ASP A 39 6.58 -12.16 3.84
C ASP A 39 8.11 -12.35 3.96
N ASP A 40 8.54 -13.46 4.58
CA ASP A 40 9.95 -13.80 4.74
C ASP A 40 10.65 -14.05 3.39
N GLU A 41 9.99 -14.75 2.46
CA GLU A 41 10.51 -14.99 1.12
C GLU A 41 10.65 -13.67 0.34
N VAL A 42 9.69 -12.76 0.49
CA VAL A 42 9.75 -11.44 -0.13
C VAL A 42 10.88 -10.61 0.47
N GLN A 43 11.01 -10.55 1.81
CA GLN A 43 12.12 -9.83 2.46
C GLN A 43 13.48 -10.41 2.06
N GLN A 44 13.61 -11.73 2.02
CA GLN A 44 14.84 -12.38 1.57
C GLN A 44 15.15 -12.00 0.12
N TRP A 45 14.16 -12.02 -0.77
CA TRP A 45 14.33 -11.63 -2.17
C TRP A 45 14.71 -10.15 -2.34
N ILE A 46 14.08 -9.24 -1.58
CA ILE A 46 14.44 -7.82 -1.57
C ILE A 46 15.88 -7.63 -1.07
N SER A 47 16.29 -8.31 0.00
CA SER A 47 17.63 -8.16 0.59
C SER A 47 18.77 -8.57 -0.34
N GLN A 48 18.49 -9.45 -1.32
CA GLN A 48 19.46 -9.96 -2.30
C GLN A 48 19.63 -9.04 -3.51
N THR A 49 18.84 -7.97 -3.63
CA THR A 49 18.91 -7.08 -4.79
C THR A 49 19.91 -5.93 -4.60
N HIS A 50 20.47 -5.48 -5.71
CA HIS A 50 21.24 -4.24 -5.80
C HIS A 50 20.64 -3.25 -6.80
N ALA A 51 19.48 -3.57 -7.38
CA ALA A 51 18.81 -2.68 -8.31
C ALA A 51 18.25 -1.46 -7.56
N PRO A 52 18.34 -0.23 -8.11
CA PRO A 52 17.77 0.96 -7.48
C PRO A 52 16.27 0.87 -7.22
N TYR A 53 15.53 0.11 -8.03
CA TYR A 53 14.10 -0.11 -7.86
C TYR A 53 13.77 -1.59 -7.73
N VAL A 54 12.89 -1.89 -6.78
CA VAL A 54 12.34 -3.23 -6.55
C VAL A 54 10.84 -3.16 -6.71
N VAL A 55 10.27 -4.05 -7.51
CA VAL A 55 8.85 -4.03 -7.88
C VAL A 55 8.25 -5.42 -7.74
N HIS A 56 7.19 -5.56 -6.95
CA HIS A 56 6.47 -6.81 -6.79
C HIS A 56 4.98 -6.57 -6.55
N ASP A 57 4.17 -7.62 -6.54
CA ASP A 57 2.72 -7.61 -6.31
C ASP A 57 2.31 -8.21 -4.96
N HIS A 58 3.27 -8.56 -4.10
CA HIS A 58 3.00 -8.93 -2.71
C HIS A 58 2.62 -7.71 -1.86
N ASP A 59 1.36 -7.62 -1.43
CA ASP A 59 0.89 -6.57 -0.51
C ASP A 59 1.08 -7.00 0.96
N PRO A 60 2.04 -6.40 1.70
CA PRO A 60 2.27 -6.77 3.11
C PRO A 60 1.08 -6.49 4.01
N LEU A 61 0.17 -5.58 3.62
CA LEU A 61 -1.05 -5.30 4.37
C LEU A 61 -2.29 -5.97 3.75
N GLY A 62 -2.11 -6.91 2.81
CA GLY A 62 -3.21 -7.55 2.08
C GLY A 62 -4.22 -8.25 3.00
N HIS A 63 -3.74 -8.94 4.04
CA HIS A 63 -4.62 -9.58 5.03
C HIS A 63 -5.40 -8.57 5.88
N VAL A 64 -4.75 -7.47 6.27
CA VAL A 64 -5.42 -6.36 6.99
C VAL A 64 -6.46 -5.70 6.08
N ALA A 65 -6.12 -5.47 4.81
CA ALA A 65 -7.04 -4.92 3.81
C ALA A 65 -8.28 -5.80 3.65
N SER A 66 -8.09 -7.12 3.48
CA SER A 66 -9.20 -8.07 3.37
C SER A 66 -10.07 -8.08 4.62
N ALA A 67 -9.48 -8.15 5.81
CA ALA A 67 -10.22 -8.15 7.06
C ALA A 67 -10.96 -6.82 7.30
N TRP A 68 -10.39 -5.70 6.87
CA TRP A 68 -11.03 -4.39 6.95
C TRP A 68 -12.23 -4.30 6.00
N VAL A 69 -12.09 -4.77 4.76
CA VAL A 69 -13.19 -4.84 3.80
C VAL A 69 -14.29 -5.75 4.31
N GLU A 70 -13.95 -6.97 4.75
CA GLU A 70 -14.90 -7.93 5.29
C GLU A 70 -15.62 -7.39 6.53
N PHE A 71 -14.93 -6.63 7.39
CA PHE A 71 -15.55 -5.98 8.54
C PHE A 71 -16.61 -4.95 8.12
N PHE A 72 -16.34 -4.11 7.12
CA PHE A 72 -17.28 -3.09 6.64
C PHE A 72 -18.36 -3.63 5.69
N ASP A 73 -18.14 -4.80 5.08
CA ASP A 73 -19.13 -5.52 4.28
C ASP A 73 -19.99 -6.48 5.16
N ASP A 74 -19.92 -6.37 6.49
CA ASP A 74 -20.63 -7.22 7.47
C ASP A 74 -20.33 -8.74 7.34
N LEU A 75 -19.16 -9.10 6.82
CA LEU A 75 -18.68 -10.47 6.63
C LEU A 75 -17.73 -10.96 7.74
N ALA A 76 -17.11 -10.05 8.48
CA ALA A 76 -16.19 -10.34 9.58
C ALA A 76 -16.48 -9.51 10.83
N THR A 77 -15.90 -9.92 11.96
CA THR A 77 -16.04 -9.21 13.24
C THR A 77 -14.87 -8.26 13.48
N LEU A 78 -15.06 -7.27 14.37
CA LEU A 78 -13.97 -6.41 14.83
C LEU A 78 -12.78 -7.21 15.37
N GLY A 79 -13.04 -8.31 16.10
CA GLY A 79 -11.97 -9.16 16.62
C GLY A 79 -11.15 -9.86 15.53
N THR A 80 -11.73 -10.12 14.35
CA THR A 80 -10.99 -10.64 13.20
C THR A 80 -10.05 -9.57 12.65
N LEU A 81 -10.54 -8.34 12.49
CA LEU A 81 -9.72 -7.21 12.04
C LEU A 81 -8.58 -6.89 13.01
N ASP A 82 -8.88 -6.81 14.31
CA ASP A 82 -7.87 -6.53 15.35
C ASP A 82 -6.76 -7.61 15.33
N LEU A 83 -7.13 -8.87 15.14
CA LEU A 83 -6.17 -9.97 15.03
C LEU A 83 -5.23 -9.83 13.82
N GLU A 84 -5.75 -9.47 12.65
CA GLU A 84 -4.92 -9.26 11.46
C GLU A 84 -4.02 -8.02 11.61
N VAL A 85 -4.53 -6.95 12.24
CA VAL A 85 -3.73 -5.76 12.57
C VAL A 85 -2.58 -6.13 13.51
N ASP A 86 -2.87 -6.85 14.60
CA ASP A 86 -1.86 -7.26 15.58
C ASP A 86 -0.78 -8.12 14.92
N ARG A 87 -1.17 -9.09 14.06
CA ARG A 87 -0.24 -9.92 13.30
C ARG A 87 0.67 -9.12 12.38
N ALA A 88 0.11 -8.16 11.65
CA ALA A 88 0.89 -7.31 10.75
C ALA A 88 1.89 -6.44 11.52
N LEU A 89 1.46 -5.84 12.62
CA LEU A 89 2.32 -5.03 13.49
C LEU A 89 3.46 -5.85 14.10
N ASP A 90 3.15 -7.06 14.57
CA ASP A 90 4.11 -8.02 15.07
C ASP A 90 5.17 -8.39 14.02
N SER A 91 4.77 -8.62 12.77
CA SER A 91 5.69 -8.92 11.66
C SER A 91 6.54 -7.72 11.26
N LEU A 92 5.97 -6.51 11.29
CA LEU A 92 6.70 -5.26 11.06
C LEU A 92 7.73 -4.99 12.15
N ASP A 93 7.38 -5.20 13.43
CA ASP A 93 8.30 -5.04 14.57
C ASP A 93 9.47 -6.02 14.51
N ARG A 94 9.20 -7.28 14.12
CA ARG A 94 10.23 -8.32 13.92
C ARG A 94 11.07 -8.10 12.66
N GLY A 95 10.67 -7.21 11.76
CA GLY A 95 11.31 -6.98 10.46
C GLY A 95 11.18 -8.16 9.49
N THR A 96 10.24 -9.08 9.74
CA THR A 96 9.87 -10.16 8.80
C THR A 96 8.95 -9.65 7.69
N MET A 97 8.38 -8.46 7.89
CA MET A 97 7.59 -7.69 6.93
C MET A 97 8.10 -6.24 6.92
N SER A 98 7.98 -5.53 5.79
CA SER A 98 8.30 -4.12 5.70
C SER A 98 7.26 -3.36 4.88
N MET A 99 6.95 -2.12 5.27
CA MET A 99 6.16 -1.22 4.42
C MET A 99 6.93 -0.88 3.13
N PRO A 100 6.30 -0.95 1.94
CA PRO A 100 6.94 -0.53 0.70
C PRO A 100 7.11 0.98 0.66
N ASP A 101 8.05 1.50 -0.13
CA ASP A 101 8.19 2.94 -0.31
C ASP A 101 7.01 3.57 -1.06
N TYR A 102 6.37 2.81 -1.96
CA TYR A 102 5.18 3.24 -2.69
C TYR A 102 4.24 2.07 -2.97
N TYR A 103 2.94 2.35 -2.93
CA TYR A 103 1.91 1.52 -3.55
C TYR A 103 1.55 2.11 -4.92
N VAL A 104 1.39 1.25 -5.91
CA VAL A 104 0.88 1.58 -7.23
C VAL A 104 -0.43 0.83 -7.43
N ILE A 105 -1.55 1.56 -7.38
CA ILE A 105 -2.89 0.99 -7.51
C ILE A 105 -3.32 1.08 -8.98
N LEU A 106 -3.45 -0.08 -9.61
CA LEU A 106 -3.87 -0.22 -11.00
C LEU A 106 -5.40 -0.36 -11.06
N ASP A 107 -5.97 0.03 -12.20
CA ASP A 107 -7.37 -0.24 -12.54
C ASP A 107 -8.37 0.19 -11.45
N THR A 108 -8.15 1.36 -10.84
CA THR A 108 -8.99 1.86 -9.74
C THR A 108 -10.47 1.94 -10.09
N GLU A 109 -10.80 2.07 -11.38
CA GLU A 109 -12.19 2.14 -11.86
C GLU A 109 -12.95 0.81 -11.67
N THR A 110 -12.27 -0.33 -11.80
CA THR A 110 -12.87 -1.67 -11.74
C THR A 110 -12.91 -2.27 -10.34
N LEU A 111 -12.12 -1.73 -9.40
CA LEU A 111 -12.13 -2.18 -8.01
C LEU A 111 -13.51 -2.07 -7.37
N ALA A 112 -13.84 -3.01 -6.47
CA ALA A 112 -15.05 -2.91 -5.67
C ALA A 112 -15.01 -1.66 -4.76
N PRO A 113 -16.15 -1.01 -4.46
CA PRO A 113 -16.18 0.26 -3.74
C PRO A 113 -15.45 0.23 -2.39
N THR A 114 -15.71 -0.77 -1.53
CA THR A 114 -15.07 -0.89 -0.22
C THR A 114 -13.56 -1.04 -0.35
N TRP A 115 -13.11 -1.91 -1.26
CA TRP A 115 -11.68 -2.10 -1.57
C TRP A 115 -10.97 -0.81 -1.99
N LYS A 116 -11.61 0.07 -2.78
CA LYS A 116 -11.01 1.37 -3.17
C LYS A 116 -10.67 2.22 -1.95
N HIS A 117 -11.53 2.23 -0.93
CA HIS A 117 -11.35 3.08 0.25
C HIS A 117 -10.20 2.63 1.16
N TRP A 118 -9.76 1.37 1.05
CA TRP A 118 -8.54 0.93 1.74
C TRP A 118 -7.31 1.71 1.23
N TRP A 119 -7.01 1.65 -0.08
CA TRP A 119 -5.82 2.31 -0.62
C TRP A 119 -6.01 3.82 -0.79
N LEU A 120 -7.18 4.28 -1.25
CA LEU A 120 -7.46 5.69 -1.56
C LEU A 120 -7.94 6.50 -0.36
N GLY A 121 -8.30 5.82 0.73
CA GLY A 121 -8.77 6.43 1.96
C GLY A 121 -7.79 6.15 3.09
N VAL A 122 -7.77 4.92 3.60
CA VAL A 122 -7.00 4.54 4.80
C VAL A 122 -5.50 4.78 4.60
N LEU A 123 -4.90 4.22 3.54
CA LEU A 123 -3.47 4.40 3.30
C LEU A 123 -3.14 5.83 2.83
N ALA A 124 -4.01 6.43 2.02
CA ALA A 124 -3.81 7.79 1.53
C ALA A 124 -3.91 8.83 2.67
N GLU A 125 -4.72 8.60 3.70
CA GLU A 125 -4.75 9.43 4.91
C GLU A 125 -3.43 9.36 5.67
N ALA A 126 -2.83 8.17 5.76
CA ALA A 126 -1.54 7.99 6.43
C ALA A 126 -0.37 8.61 5.64
N ALA A 127 -0.30 8.39 4.33
CA ALA A 127 0.76 8.94 3.48
C ALA A 127 0.33 9.05 2.00
N PRO A 128 -0.32 10.17 1.60
CA PRO A 128 -0.92 10.27 0.26
C PRO A 128 0.13 10.26 -0.86
N THR A 129 1.32 10.81 -0.63
CA THR A 129 2.41 10.82 -1.62
C THR A 129 3.01 9.44 -1.90
N ARG A 130 2.64 8.43 -1.09
CA ARG A 130 3.11 7.04 -1.21
C ARG A 130 2.13 6.18 -2.00
N ILE A 131 0.96 6.72 -2.35
CA ILE A 131 -0.03 6.06 -3.19
C ILE A 131 0.03 6.67 -4.60
N ILE A 132 0.28 5.85 -5.60
CA ILE A 132 0.35 6.23 -7.00
C ILE A 132 -0.79 5.55 -7.74
N LEU A 133 -1.60 6.34 -8.44
CA LEU A 133 -2.71 5.81 -9.23
C LEU A 133 -2.25 5.51 -10.65
N GLY A 134 -2.42 4.26 -11.05
CA GLY A 134 -2.15 3.75 -12.39
C GLY A 134 -3.43 3.55 -13.20
N SER A 135 -4.26 4.60 -13.32
CA SER A 135 -5.63 4.48 -13.86
C SER A 135 -5.80 4.99 -15.30
N GLU A 136 -4.70 5.25 -16.02
CA GLU A 136 -4.75 5.82 -17.37
C GLU A 136 -4.37 4.81 -18.45
N PRO A 137 -5.01 4.82 -19.64
CA PRO A 137 -4.66 3.92 -20.75
C PRO A 137 -3.22 4.11 -21.27
N THR A 138 -2.53 5.17 -20.81
CA THR A 138 -1.13 5.49 -21.15
C THR A 138 -0.21 5.43 -19.92
N PHE A 139 -0.68 4.86 -18.81
CA PHE A 139 0.11 4.73 -17.59
C PHE A 139 1.42 4.00 -17.92
N SER A 140 2.52 4.61 -17.53
CA SER A 140 3.85 4.06 -17.78
C SER A 140 4.60 4.05 -16.48
N LEU A 141 4.62 2.88 -15.84
CA LEU A 141 5.33 2.70 -14.58
C LEU A 141 6.82 3.06 -14.71
N ALA A 142 7.45 2.78 -15.86
CA ALA A 142 8.83 3.22 -16.13
C ALA A 142 9.01 4.76 -16.10
N ARG A 143 8.00 5.54 -16.53
CA ARG A 143 8.01 7.01 -16.44
C ARG A 143 7.78 7.46 -15.00
N THR A 144 6.87 6.78 -14.30
CA THR A 144 6.57 7.02 -12.88
C THR A 144 7.80 6.80 -12.00
N LEU A 145 8.56 5.71 -12.20
CA LEU A 145 9.80 5.43 -11.46
C LEU A 145 10.83 6.58 -11.57
N ARG A 146 10.88 7.27 -12.71
CA ARG A 146 11.77 8.42 -12.93
C ARG A 146 11.29 9.71 -12.24
N ARG A 147 10.04 9.75 -11.80
CA ARG A 147 9.37 10.94 -11.26
C ARG A 147 8.59 10.60 -9.99
N LEU A 148 9.15 9.72 -9.15
CA LEU A 148 8.50 9.36 -7.90
C LEU A 148 8.29 10.62 -7.05
N PRO A 149 7.08 10.82 -6.51
CA PRO A 149 6.80 11.95 -5.64
C PRO A 149 7.75 11.94 -4.46
N THR A 150 8.33 13.09 -4.14
CA THR A 150 9.06 13.24 -2.88
C THR A 150 8.06 13.66 -1.80
N GLY A 151 8.13 13.04 -0.63
CA GLY A 151 7.17 13.28 0.43
C GLY A 151 7.58 12.61 1.73
N ARG A 152 6.75 12.80 2.77
CA ARG A 152 6.97 12.14 4.06
C ARG A 152 6.97 10.64 3.86
N SER A 153 7.87 9.95 4.57
CA SER A 153 7.82 8.49 4.69
C SER A 153 6.54 8.08 5.43
N TRP A 154 6.22 6.79 5.40
CA TRP A 154 5.14 6.24 6.21
C TRP A 154 5.31 6.64 7.68
N PRO A 155 4.24 7.07 8.37
CA PRO A 155 4.27 7.14 9.81
C PRO A 155 4.43 5.73 10.40
N GLU A 156 4.90 5.65 11.64
CA GLU A 156 5.03 4.38 12.36
C GLU A 156 3.72 3.57 12.29
N PRO A 157 3.72 2.34 11.75
CA PRO A 157 2.51 1.57 11.48
C PRO A 157 1.56 1.45 12.68
N VAL A 158 2.12 1.21 13.87
CA VAL A 158 1.37 1.11 15.14
C VAL A 158 0.53 2.37 15.43
N SER A 159 0.98 3.55 14.99
CA SER A 159 0.30 4.81 15.27
C SER A 159 -1.03 4.96 14.51
N TRP A 160 -1.26 4.21 13.43
CA TRP A 160 -2.46 4.34 12.59
C TRP A 160 -3.18 3.03 12.30
N LEU A 161 -2.48 1.88 12.23
CA LEU A 161 -3.12 0.59 11.94
C LEU A 161 -4.16 0.18 12.98
N HIS A 162 -3.94 0.39 14.29
CA HIS A 162 -4.97 0.11 15.31
C HIS A 162 -6.23 0.98 15.18
N ARG A 163 -6.20 2.04 14.37
CA ARG A 163 -7.33 2.96 14.18
C ARG A 163 -8.14 2.66 12.93
N VAL A 164 -7.75 1.68 12.11
CA VAL A 164 -8.42 1.37 10.84
C VAL A 164 -9.86 0.92 11.00
N ALA A 165 -10.21 0.28 12.11
CA ALA A 165 -11.61 -0.04 12.44
C ALA A 165 -12.52 1.20 12.56
N ARG A 166 -11.94 2.39 12.79
CA ARG A 166 -12.66 3.67 12.86
C ARG A 166 -12.63 4.45 11.54
N ALA A 167 -11.84 4.00 10.58
CA ALA A 167 -11.76 4.60 9.25
C ALA A 167 -12.92 4.04 8.41
N VAL A 168 -14.06 4.72 8.43
CA VAL A 168 -15.25 4.31 7.68
C VAL A 168 -15.04 4.58 6.19
N PRO A 169 -15.29 3.62 5.27
CA PRO A 169 -15.04 3.77 3.83
C PRO A 169 -15.50 5.12 3.26
N ASP A 170 -16.76 5.49 3.44
CA ASP A 170 -17.35 6.73 2.88
C ASP A 170 -16.90 8.03 3.58
N ARG A 171 -16.06 7.95 4.62
CA ARG A 171 -15.60 9.10 5.41
C ARG A 171 -14.09 9.21 5.48
N VAL A 172 -13.37 8.14 5.17
CA VAL A 172 -11.90 8.12 5.22
C VAL A 172 -11.34 8.91 4.04
N GLY A 173 -10.31 9.73 4.27
CA GLY A 173 -9.77 10.64 3.25
C GLY A 173 -10.62 11.90 2.96
N ILE A 174 -11.76 12.09 3.65
CA ILE A 174 -12.56 13.32 3.62
C ILE A 174 -12.29 14.08 4.94
N ASP A 175 -11.19 14.82 5.00
CA ASP A 175 -10.93 15.63 6.20
C ASP A 175 -11.97 16.77 6.32
N ARG A 176 -12.47 16.93 7.54
CA ARG A 176 -13.60 17.78 8.00
C ARG A 176 -13.33 19.28 7.80
N ASN A 177 -13.47 19.79 6.59
CA ASN A 177 -13.29 21.22 6.28
C ASN A 177 -14.58 22.07 6.26
N GLU A 178 -15.70 21.57 6.79
CA GLU A 178 -16.96 22.32 6.87
C GLU A 178 -17.65 22.08 8.21
N ASP A 179 -17.21 22.75 9.28
CA ASP A 179 -18.08 23.05 10.45
C ASP A 179 -17.42 24.00 11.49
N GLU A 180 -16.56 24.93 11.08
CA GLU A 180 -16.20 26.07 11.95
C GLU A 180 -17.04 27.28 11.54
N PRO A 181 -18.07 27.68 12.32
CA PRO A 181 -18.81 28.89 12.03
C PRO A 181 -17.88 30.11 12.18
N PRO A 182 -17.95 31.10 11.28
CA PRO A 182 -17.06 32.25 11.33
C PRO A 182 -17.23 33.00 12.66
N PRO A 183 -16.16 33.57 13.22
CA PRO A 183 -16.25 34.36 14.45
C PRO A 183 -17.18 35.55 14.22
N GLN A 184 -18.27 35.58 14.96
CA GLN A 184 -19.19 36.71 14.98
C GLN A 184 -18.44 37.92 15.56
N ARG A 185 -18.31 38.97 14.76
CA ARG A 185 -17.86 40.29 15.21
C ARG A 185 -19.01 41.06 15.84
#